data_AF-A0A4U0S6E7-F1
#
_entry.id   AF-A0A4U0S6E7-F1
#
_cell.length_a   1.000
_cell.length_b   1.000
_cell.length_c   1.000
_cell.angle_alpha   90.00
_cell.angle_beta   90.00
_cell.angle_gamma   90.00
#
_symmetry.space_group_name_H-M   'P 1'
#
loop_
_entity.id
_entity.type
_entity.pdbx_description
1 polymer ?
#
loop_
_entity_poly.entity_id
_entity_poly.type
_entity_poly.pdbx_seq_one_letter_code
_entity_poly.pdbx_strand_id
1 'polypeptide(L)'
;MPYVRGWATAKRAADTLAAQLRVLGFEPDFLGLKADVSVFGDGLVCLGPVRPEAIQLLAEALATGLTAEMASAAGTTELPDASAA
;
A
#
# COMPACT_ATOMS: atom_id res chain seq x y z
N MET A 1 10.43 17.65 -19.40
CA MET A 1 10.91 16.68 -18.39
C MET A 1 10.38 15.31 -18.80
N PRO A 2 11.22 14.31 -19.08
CA PRO A 2 10.73 13.02 -19.58
C PRO A 2 10.00 12.33 -18.42
N TYR A 3 8.68 12.20 -18.57
CA TYR A 3 7.80 11.61 -17.57
C TYR A 3 8.05 10.11 -17.50
N VAL A 4 8.93 9.68 -16.60
CA VAL A 4 9.17 8.25 -16.40
C VAL A 4 7.85 7.62 -15.91
N ARG A 5 7.36 6.65 -16.68
CA ARG A 5 6.01 6.07 -16.57
C ARG A 5 5.88 5.21 -15.31
N GLY A 6 5.78 5.87 -14.16
CA GLY A 6 5.67 5.22 -12.84
C GLY A 6 6.11 6.14 -11.70
N TRP A 7 6.91 7.18 -11.98
CA TRP A 7 7.39 8.13 -10.98
C TRP A 7 6.25 8.84 -10.24
N ALA A 8 5.28 9.40 -10.98
CA ALA A 8 4.18 10.14 -10.37
C ALA A 8 3.32 9.25 -9.46
N THR A 9 3.10 7.99 -9.86
CA THR A 9 2.36 7.01 -9.07
C THR A 9 3.15 6.62 -7.82
N ALA A 10 4.45 6.31 -7.95
CA ALA A 10 5.32 6.01 -6.81
C ALA A 10 5.41 7.17 -5.83
N LYS A 11 5.58 8.39 -6.33
CA LYS A 11 5.65 9.60 -5.50
C LYS A 11 4.37 9.78 -4.69
N ARG A 12 3.21 9.69 -5.34
CA ARG A 12 1.91 9.75 -4.64
C ARG A 12 1.76 8.61 -3.63
N ALA A 13 2.13 7.39 -3.99
CA ALA A 13 2.03 6.24 -3.09
C ALA A 13 2.93 6.40 -1.86
N ALA A 14 4.17 6.83 -2.04
CA ALA A 14 5.10 7.11 -0.95
C ALA A 14 4.61 8.23 -0.03
N ASP A 15 4.07 9.32 -0.60
CA ASP A 15 3.53 10.44 0.18
C ASP A 15 2.29 10.03 0.99
N THR A 16 1.39 9.26 0.38
CA THR A 16 0.22 8.71 1.09
C THR A 16 0.65 7.76 2.21
N LEU A 17 1.62 6.88 1.94
CA LEU A 17 2.14 5.96 2.95
C LEU A 17 2.79 6.72 4.12
N ALA A 18 3.58 7.75 3.83
CA ALA A 18 4.18 8.61 4.85
C ALA A 18 3.11 9.28 5.73
N ALA A 19 2.02 9.76 5.12
CA ALA A 19 0.91 10.37 5.86
C ALA A 19 0.20 9.35 6.77
N GLN A 20 -0.03 8.12 6.30
CA GLN A 20 -0.66 7.07 7.11
C GLN A 20 0.25 6.63 8.26
N LEU A 21 1.55 6.46 8.01
CA LEU A 21 2.52 6.13 9.05
C LEU A 21 2.61 7.22 10.13
N ARG A 22 2.49 8.49 9.75
CA ARG A 22 2.40 9.60 10.70
C ARG A 22 1.15 9.51 11.58
N VAL A 23 -0.02 9.24 10.98
CA VAL A 23 -1.27 9.08 11.73
C VAL A 23 -1.19 7.95 12.75
N LEU A 24 -0.47 6.87 12.41
CA LEU A 24 -0.23 5.73 13.28
C LEU A 24 0.90 5.94 14.31
N GLY A 25 1.59 7.08 14.27
CA GLY A 25 2.68 7.41 15.20
C GLY A 25 4.03 6.76 14.88
N PHE A 26 4.18 6.15 13.70
CA PHE A 26 5.41 5.46 13.25
C PHE A 26 6.38 6.35 12.48
N GLU A 27 6.16 7.67 12.41
CA GLU A 27 7.06 8.61 11.71
C GLU A 27 8.57 8.41 12.02
N PRO A 28 9.01 8.24 13.29
CA PRO A 28 10.44 8.09 13.57
C PRO A 28 11.04 6.77 13.09
N ASP A 29 10.21 5.74 12.83
CA ASP A 29 10.68 4.42 12.42
C ASP A 29 10.88 4.31 10.90
N PHE A 30 10.34 5.25 10.11
CA PHE A 30 10.32 5.21 8.64
C PHE A 30 10.92 6.47 7.98
N LEU A 31 12.02 6.99 8.53
CA LEU A 31 12.71 8.20 8.03
C LEU A 31 13.29 8.04 6.61
N GLY A 32 13.52 6.80 6.17
CA GLY A 32 14.09 6.48 4.85
C GLY A 32 13.08 6.36 3.71
N LEU A 33 11.78 6.64 3.98
CA LEU A 33 10.71 6.45 3.03
C LEU A 33 10.86 7.39 1.83
N LYS A 34 11.04 6.83 0.64
CA LYS A 34 11.16 7.57 -0.62
C LYS A 34 10.47 6.87 -1.77
N ALA A 35 10.14 7.64 -2.80
CA ALA A 35 9.76 7.09 -4.10
C ALA A 35 11.01 6.89 -4.96
N ASP A 36 11.04 5.82 -5.73
CA ASP A 36 12.07 5.49 -6.72
C ASP A 36 11.40 4.94 -7.99
N VAL A 37 12.16 4.76 -9.06
CA VAL A 37 11.68 4.16 -10.30
C VAL A 37 12.67 3.12 -10.80
N SER A 38 12.14 1.97 -11.24
CA SER A 38 12.94 0.90 -11.82
C SER A 38 13.53 1.32 -13.18
N VAL A 39 14.55 0.59 -13.64
CA VAL A 39 15.11 0.76 -14.99
C VAL A 39 14.08 0.51 -16.11
N PHE A 40 12.98 -0.21 -15.80
CA PHE A 40 11.86 -0.47 -16.71
C PHE A 40 10.77 0.62 -16.64
N GLY A 41 10.90 1.58 -15.73
CA GLY A 41 9.97 2.69 -15.53
C GLY A 41 8.95 2.46 -14.42
N ASP A 42 8.89 1.28 -13.81
CA ASP A 42 7.94 0.98 -12.73
C ASP A 42 8.18 1.84 -11.50
N GLY A 43 7.10 2.33 -10.91
CA GLY A 43 7.16 3.09 -9.67
C GLY A 43 7.44 2.19 -8.46
N LEU A 44 8.41 2.57 -7.63
CA LEU A 44 8.79 1.85 -6.42
C LEU A 44 8.64 2.76 -5.19
N VAL A 45 8.20 2.17 -4.07
CA VAL A 45 8.22 2.82 -2.76
C VAL A 45 9.30 2.13 -1.92
N CYS A 46 10.35 2.86 -1.58
CA CYS A 46 11.47 2.36 -0.81
C CYS A 46 11.35 2.83 0.64
N LEU A 47 11.26 1.90 1.58
CA LEU A 47 11.12 2.21 3.01
C LEU A 47 12.43 2.71 3.64
N GLY A 48 13.59 2.41 3.03
CA GLY A 48 14.91 2.71 3.59
C GLY A 48 15.22 1.86 4.83
N PRO A 49 16.16 2.28 5.69
CA PRO A 49 16.42 1.60 6.95
C PRO A 49 15.24 1.79 7.91
N VAL A 50 14.69 0.67 8.38
CA VAL A 50 13.54 0.62 9.29
C VAL A 50 13.89 -0.31 10.45
N ARG A 51 13.38 -0.01 11.65
CA ARG A 51 13.51 -0.90 12.80
C ARG A 51 12.74 -2.21 12.58
N PRO A 52 13.27 -3.37 13.01
CA PRO A 52 12.63 -4.66 12.76
C PRO A 52 11.24 -4.74 13.40
N GLU A 53 11.05 -4.13 14.57
CA GLU A 53 9.74 -4.08 15.24
C GLU A 53 8.70 -3.32 14.38
N ALA A 54 9.11 -2.21 13.76
CA ALA A 54 8.23 -1.41 12.92
C ALA A 54 7.87 -2.11 11.60
N ILE A 55 8.78 -2.92 11.03
CA ILE A 55 8.48 -3.76 9.85
C ILE A 55 7.44 -4.83 10.18
N GLN A 56 7.51 -5.44 11.36
CA GLN A 56 6.50 -6.43 11.77
C GLN A 56 5.11 -5.80 11.87
N LEU A 57 5.01 -4.64 12.53
CA LEU A 57 3.76 -3.90 12.64
C LEU A 57 3.20 -3.47 11.28
N LEU A 58 4.08 -3.04 10.35
CA LEU A 58 3.67 -2.73 8.98
C LEU A 58 3.15 -3.99 8.26
N ALA A 59 3.82 -5.13 8.39
CA ALA A 59 3.40 -6.37 7.77
C ALA A 59 2.04 -6.84 8.32
N GLU A 60 1.82 -6.75 9.62
CA GLU A 60 0.54 -7.06 10.26
C GLU A 60 -0.57 -6.12 9.79
N ALA A 61 -0.30 -4.82 9.68
CA ALA A 61 -1.26 -3.85 9.17
C ALA A 61 -1.66 -4.14 7.72
N LEU A 62 -0.68 -4.48 6.87
CA LEU A 62 -0.92 -4.87 5.47
C LEU A 62 -1.73 -6.17 5.37
N ALA A 63 -1.37 -7.19 6.15
CA ALA A 63 -2.11 -8.45 6.17
C ALA A 63 -3.55 -8.27 6.66
N THR A 64 -3.75 -7.44 7.68
CA THR A 64 -5.08 -7.11 8.21
C THR A 64 -5.93 -6.38 7.17
N GLY A 65 -5.37 -5.35 6.51
CA GLY A 65 -6.04 -4.63 5.44
C GLY A 65 -6.42 -5.54 4.27
N LEU A 66 -5.48 -6.38 3.82
CA LEU A 66 -5.74 -7.34 2.74
C LEU A 66 -6.83 -8.35 3.12
N THR A 67 -6.81 -8.87 4.35
CA THR A 67 -7.84 -9.79 4.85
C THR A 67 -9.22 -9.14 4.85
N ALA A 68 -9.31 -7.87 5.26
CA ALA A 68 -10.55 -7.11 5.25
C ALA A 68 -11.08 -6.89 3.81
N GLU A 69 -10.18 -6.54 2.87
CA GLU A 69 -10.53 -6.40 1.45
C GLU A 69 -11.04 -7.72 0.86
N MET A 70 -10.33 -8.83 1.11
CA MET A 70 -10.74 -10.15 0.66
C MET A 70 -12.10 -10.59 1.22
N ALA A 71 -12.35 -10.31 2.50
CA ALA A 71 -13.65 -10.58 3.12
C ALA A 71 -14.78 -9.75 2.49
N SER A 72 -14.52 -8.49 2.16
CA SER A 72 -15.48 -7.63 1.47
C SER A 72 -15.75 -8.07 0.02
N ALA A 73 -14.71 -8.54 -0.69
CA ALA A 73 -14.83 -9.08 -2.04
C ALA A 73 -15.62 -10.40 -2.07
N ALA A 74 -15.41 -11.29 -1.09
CA ALA A 74 -16.13 -12.55 -0.98
C ALA A 74 -17.64 -12.36 -0.68
N GLY A 75 -18.02 -11.25 -0.05
CA GLY A 75 -19.42 -10.87 0.18
C GLY A 75 -20.18 -10.44 -1.08
N THR A 76 -19.49 -10.19 -2.20
CA THR A 76 -20.08 -9.83 -3.51
C THR A 76 -20.23 -11.07 -4.40
N THR A 77 -20.78 -12.16 -3.87
CA THR A 77 -21.35 -13.23 -4.69
C THR A 77 -22.87 -13.10 -4.59
N GLU A 78 -23.43 -12.26 -5.45
CA GLU A 78 -24.88 -12.17 -5.65
C GLU A 78 -25.40 -13.57 -6.02
N LEU A 79 -26.33 -14.09 -5.21
CA LEU A 79 -27.11 -15.27 -5.54
C LEU A 79 -27.89 -15.00 -6.84
N PRO A 80 -27.87 -15.91 -7.83
CA PRO A 80 -28.71 -15.77 -9.00
C PRO A 80 -30.18 -15.83 -8.56
N ASP A 81 -30.92 -14.79 -8.94
CA ASP A 81 -32.34 -14.63 -8.75
C ASP A 81 -33.09 -15.87 -9.28
N ALA A 82 -33.59 -16.68 -8.34
CA ALA A 82 -34.45 -17.81 -8.62
C ALA A 82 -35.93 -17.37 -8.72
N SER A 83 -36.20 -16.27 -9.41
CA SER A 83 -37.54 -15.81 -9.75
C SER A 83 -37.78 -15.84 -11.26
N ALA A 84 -37.79 -17.05 -11.82
CA ALA A 84 -38.50 -17.35 -13.06
C ALA A 84 -39.23 -18.68 -12.87
N ALA A 85 -40.34 -18.62 -12.13
CA ALA A 85 -41.35 -19.67 -12.02
C ALA A 85 -42.60 -19.25 -12.82
#